data_AF-A0A9E5TDJ2-F1
#
_entry.id   AF-A0A9E5TDJ2-F1
#
_cell.length_a   1.000
_cell.length_b   1.000
_cell.length_c   1.000
_cell.angle_alpha   90.00
_cell.angle_beta   90.00
_cell.angle_gamma   90.00
#
_symmetry.space_group_name_H-M   'P 1'
#
loop_
_entity.id
_entity.type
_entity.pdbx_description
1 polymer ?
#
loop_
_entity_poly.entity_id
_entity_poly.type
_entity_poly.pdbx_seq_one_letter_code
_entity_poly.pdbx_strand_id
1 'polypeptide(L)' 'MKLYKRRTIVAKSDCPNLDANLKECSCSYPGCPRKGRCCECLQYHLKSGELPGCCFPADVERSYDRSMARFVASRSG' A
#
# COMPACT_ATOMS: atom_id res chain seq x y z
N MET A 1 -10.29 -4.74 -30.08
CA MET A 1 -9.92 -4.23 -28.74
C MET A 1 -9.40 -5.39 -27.91
N LYS A 2 -8.07 -5.53 -27.76
CA LYS A 2 -7.47 -6.66 -27.03
C LYS A 2 -7.65 -6.41 -25.54
N LEU A 3 -8.65 -7.06 -24.95
CA LEU A 3 -8.79 -7.18 -23.50
C LEU A 3 -7.47 -7.75 -22.97
N TYR A 4 -6.75 -6.93 -22.21
CA TYR A 4 -5.51 -7.30 -21.54
C TYR A 4 -5.81 -8.52 -20.66
N LYS A 5 -5.55 -9.72 -21.19
CA LYS A 5 -5.61 -10.96 -20.40
C LYS A 5 -4.68 -10.74 -19.21
N ARG A 6 -5.25 -10.56 -18.03
CA ARG A 6 -4.53 -10.48 -16.75
C ARG A 6 -3.72 -11.76 -16.65
N ARG A 7 -2.44 -11.66 -17.01
CA ARG A 7 -1.46 -12.72 -16.88
C ARG A 7 -1.26 -12.91 -15.38
N THR A 8 -1.95 -13.86 -14.78
CA THR A 8 -1.75 -14.30 -13.39
C THR A 8 -0.47 -15.12 -13.36
N ILE A 9 0.68 -14.47 -13.42
CA ILE A 9 1.99 -15.15 -13.48
C ILE A 9 2.55 -15.46 -12.08
N VAL A 10 1.90 -14.98 -11.02
CA VAL A 10 2.29 -15.22 -9.62
C VAL A 10 1.02 -15.49 -8.82
N ALA A 11 0.98 -16.60 -8.08
CA ALA A 11 -0.09 -16.89 -7.14
C ALA A 11 -0.14 -15.77 -6.09
N LYS A 12 -1.34 -15.28 -5.74
CA LYS A 12 -1.55 -14.16 -4.82
C LYS A 12 -0.86 -14.36 -3.45
N SER A 13 -0.57 -15.60 -3.07
CA SER A 13 0.06 -16.03 -1.82
C SER A 13 1.56 -15.74 -1.73
N ASP A 14 2.28 -15.74 -2.86
CA ASP A 14 3.75 -15.79 -2.88
C ASP A 14 4.33 -14.43 -3.27
N CYS A 15 4.82 -13.69 -2.28
CA CYS A 15 5.50 -12.41 -2.49
C CYS A 15 7.02 -12.61 -2.36
N PRO A 16 7.80 -12.54 -3.45
CA PRO A 16 9.25 -12.74 -3.39
C PRO A 16 9.97 -11.66 -2.58
N ASN A 17 9.31 -10.52 -2.34
CA ASN A 17 9.88 -9.38 -1.63
C ASN A 17 9.34 -9.25 -0.19
N LEU A 18 8.64 -10.25 0.36
CA LEU A 18 7.95 -10.13 1.65
C LEU A 18 8.89 -9.68 2.77
N ASP A 19 10.03 -10.36 2.93
CA ASP A 19 10.99 -10.07 4.01
C ASP A 19 11.64 -8.70 3.87
N ALA A 20 11.94 -8.28 2.63
CA ALA A 20 12.48 -6.94 2.36
C ALA A 20 11.43 -5.86 2.65
N ASN A 21 10.21 -6.05 2.16
CA ASN A 21 9.11 -5.11 2.35
C ASN A 21 8.71 -4.98 3.83
N LEU A 22 8.81 -6.04 4.63
CA LEU A 22 8.49 -6.00 6.06
C LEU A 22 9.41 -5.04 6.83
N LYS A 23 10.68 -4.92 6.41
CA LYS A 23 11.65 -4.00 7.01
C LYS A 23 11.33 -2.53 6.71
N GLU A 24 10.82 -2.28 5.50
CA GLU A 24 10.53 -0.92 5.01
C GLU A 24 9.06 -0.48 5.26
N CYS A 25 8.18 -1.40 5.68
CA CYS A 25 6.76 -1.09 5.83
C CYS A 25 6.48 -0.23 7.07
N SER A 26 6.30 1.08 6.85
CA SER A 26 6.00 2.07 7.89
C SER A 26 4.51 2.17 8.30
N CYS A 27 3.65 1.25 7.84
CA CYS A 27 2.22 1.28 8.21
C CYS A 27 2.05 1.21 9.73
N SER A 28 1.38 2.23 10.28
CA SER A 28 1.19 2.43 11.72
C SER A 28 0.07 1.56 12.31
N TYR A 29 -0.79 0.96 11.47
CA TYR A 29 -1.92 0.15 11.94
C TYR A 29 -1.44 -1.14 12.64
N PRO A 30 -1.74 -1.32 13.94
CA PRO A 30 -1.37 -2.51 14.68
C PRO A 30 -2.00 -3.77 14.08
N GLY A 31 -1.22 -4.84 13.91
CA GLY A 31 -1.73 -6.12 13.41
C GLY A 31 -2.21 -6.09 11.94
N CYS A 32 -1.74 -5.15 11.12
CA CYS A 32 -2.11 -5.07 9.71
C CYS A 32 -1.91 -6.42 8.98
N PRO A 33 -2.97 -7.08 8.47
CA PRO A 33 -2.87 -8.41 7.85
C PRO A 33 -2.15 -8.38 6.50
N ARG A 34 -1.87 -7.19 5.95
CA ARG A 34 -1.23 -6.97 4.63
C ARG A 34 0.17 -6.37 4.76
N LYS A 35 0.74 -6.33 5.98
CA LYS A 35 2.08 -5.76 6.21
C LYS A 35 3.12 -6.51 5.38
N GLY A 36 3.95 -5.78 4.66
CA GLY A 36 4.93 -6.34 3.69
C GLY A 36 4.33 -6.86 2.36
N ARG A 37 3.00 -6.99 2.24
CA ARG A 37 2.30 -7.46 1.04
C ARG A 37 1.77 -6.27 0.21
N CYS A 38 2.69 -5.52 -0.41
CA CYS A 38 2.38 -4.22 -1.04
C CYS A 38 1.25 -4.25 -2.07
N CYS A 39 1.20 -5.28 -2.94
CA CYS A 39 0.14 -5.40 -3.94
C CYS A 39 -1.25 -5.56 -3.31
N GLU A 40 -1.35 -6.35 -2.24
CA GLU A 40 -2.60 -6.57 -1.51
C GLU A 40 -3.00 -5.32 -0.71
N CYS A 41 -2.02 -4.66 -0.08
CA CYS A 41 -2.20 -3.41 0.64
C CYS A 41 -2.75 -2.30 -0.28
N LEU A 42 -2.14 -2.13 -1.45
CA LEU A 42 -2.56 -1.14 -2.44
C LEU A 42 -3.99 -1.43 -2.96
N GLN A 43 -4.28 -2.68 -3.32
CA GLN A 43 -5.63 -3.07 -3.75
C GLN A 43 -6.69 -2.84 -2.67
N TYR A 44 -6.33 -2.98 -1.40
CA TYR A 44 -7.25 -2.73 -0.30
C TYR A 44 -7.57 -1.24 -0.16
N HIS A 45 -6.55 -0.38 -0.05
CA HIS A 45 -6.77 1.06 0.15
C HIS A 45 -7.39 1.75 -1.07
N LEU A 46 -7.05 1.34 -2.28
CA LEU A 46 -7.64 1.93 -3.49
C LEU A 46 -9.15 1.68 -3.60
N LYS A 47 -9.69 0.61 -2.99
CA LYS A 47 -11.15 0.39 -2.93
C LYS A 47 -11.87 1.44 -2.07
N SER A 48 -11.15 2.07 -1.15
CA SER A 48 -11.64 3.13 -0.28
C SER A 48 -11.20 4.53 -0.73
N GLY A 49 -10.57 4.66 -1.90
CA GLY A 49 -10.02 5.94 -2.37
C GLY A 49 -8.81 6.43 -1.55
N GLU A 50 -8.09 5.52 -0.90
CA GLU A 50 -6.93 5.80 -0.03
C GLU A 50 -5.63 5.25 -0.62
N LEU A 51 -4.51 5.64 0.00
CA LEU A 51 -3.19 5.05 -0.24
C LEU A 51 -2.67 4.25 0.97
N PRO A 52 -1.77 3.29 0.75
CA PRO A 52 -1.04 2.64 1.84
C PRO A 52 -0.32 3.64 2.74
N GLY A 53 -0.23 3.33 4.03
CA GLY A 53 0.47 4.18 4.99
C GLY A 53 1.94 4.45 4.68
N CYS A 54 2.60 3.54 3.96
CA CYS A 54 3.99 3.73 3.50
C CYS A 54 4.16 4.83 2.44
N CYS A 55 3.07 5.36 1.87
CA CYS A 55 3.12 6.49 0.96
C CYS A 55 3.28 7.84 1.68
N PHE A 56 3.15 7.86 3.01
CA PHE A 56 3.11 9.08 3.83
C PHE A 56 4.35 9.19 4.74
N PRO A 57 4.80 10.41 5.06
CA PRO A 57 5.74 10.65 6.16
C PRO A 57 5.24 10.07 7.49
N ALA A 58 6.15 9.69 8.39
CA ALA A 58 5.81 8.98 9.63
C ALA A 58 4.89 9.78 10.57
N ASP A 59 5.06 11.10 10.61
CA ASP A 59 4.21 12.03 11.35
C ASP A 59 2.80 12.13 10.75
N VAL A 60 2.70 12.10 9.41
CA VAL A 60 1.41 12.11 8.70
C VAL A 60 0.68 10.78 8.85
N GLU A 61 1.36 9.65 8.69
CA GLU A 61 0.76 8.30 8.84
C GLU A 61 0.23 8.03 10.26
N ARG A 62 0.75 8.72 11.28
CA ARG A 62 0.21 8.67 12.65
C ARG A 62 -1.17 9.31 12.80
N SER A 63 -1.56 10.20 11.88
CA SER A 63 -2.90 10.79 11.85
C SER A 63 -3.96 9.86 11.25
N TYR A 64 -3.53 8.77 10.59
CA TYR A 64 -4.37 7.82 9.85
C TYR A 64 -5.18 8.42 8.69
N ASP A 65 -5.02 9.71 8.36
CA ASP A 65 -5.57 10.30 7.14
C ASP A 65 -4.77 9.81 5.93
N ARG A 66 -5.27 8.74 5.32
CA ARG A 66 -4.69 8.10 4.13
C ARG A 66 -5.36 8.54 2.84
N SER A 67 -6.07 9.67 2.85
CA SER A 67 -6.74 10.20 1.68
C SER A 67 -5.75 10.64 0.60
N MET A 68 -6.19 10.59 -0.66
CA MET A 68 -5.42 11.13 -1.80
C MET A 68 -5.09 12.63 -1.60
N ALA A 69 -6.03 13.39 -1.01
CA ALA A 69 -5.83 14.81 -0.72
C ALA A 69 -4.67 15.03 0.26
N ARG A 70 -4.61 14.23 1.34
CA ARG A 70 -3.51 14.29 2.31
C ARG A 70 -2.17 13.88 1.69
N PHE A 71 -2.19 12.90 0.78
CA PHE A 71 -0.98 12.49 0.06
C PHE A 71 -0.42 13.62 -0.80
N VAL A 72 -1.27 14.29 -1.59
CA VAL A 72 -0.86 15.45 -2.40
C VAL A 72 -0.30 16.54 -1.49
N ALA A 73 -1.06 16.95 -0.46
CA ALA A 73 -0.64 18.00 0.46
C ALA A 73 0.71 17.72 1.16
N SER A 74 0.99 16.46 1.51
CA SER A 74 2.23 16.08 2.20
C SER A 74 3.45 15.93 1.27
N ARG A 75 3.27 15.95 -0.06
CA ARG A 75 4.35 15.77 -1.05
C ARG A 75 4.50 16.93 -2.03
N SER A 76 3.64 17.94 -1.99
CA SER A 76 3.70 19.14 -2.83
C SER A 76 4.74 20.17 -2.39
N GLY A 77 5.89 19.72 -1.87
CA GLY A 77 7.04 20.56 -1.53
C GLY A 77 8.06 20.60 -2.65
#